data_AF-A0A2V6PU52-F1
#
_entry.id   AF-A0A2V6PU52-F1
#
_cell.length_a   1.000
_cell.length_b   1.000
_cell.length_c   1.000
_cell.angle_alpha   90.00
_cell.angle_beta   90.00
_cell.angle_gamma   90.00
#
_symmetry.space_group_name_H-M   'P 1'
#
loop_
_entity.id
_entity.type
_entity.pdbx_description
1 polymer ?
#
loop_
_entity_poly.entity_id
_entity_poly.type
_entity_poly.pdbx_seq_one_letter_code
_entity_poly.pdbx_strand_id
1 'polypeptide(L)'
;MARLTLTLLGGFSGRLDSGLPLILPTRKSQGLLAFLAGVTHPRDKLAALLWGEMPRRDGRARLRQAVFAIRRALADVSPALVLEGDTVALDRETAAKLRREMGLEHPSLHRGG
;
A
#
# COMPACT_ATOMS: atom_id res chain seq x y z
N MET A 1 -4.61 17.11 -2.75
CA MET A 1 -5.01 16.28 -1.59
C MET A 1 -5.86 15.13 -2.14
N ALA A 2 -5.35 13.91 -2.18
CA ALA A 2 -6.03 12.79 -2.83
C ALA A 2 -6.29 11.66 -1.80
N ARG A 3 -7.55 11.25 -1.64
CA ARG A 3 -7.96 10.01 -0.96
C ARG A 3 -7.67 8.78 -1.83
N LEU A 4 -7.36 7.69 -1.15
CA LEU A 4 -7.25 6.36 -1.72
C LEU A 4 -8.12 5.43 -0.85
N THR A 5 -9.03 4.70 -1.48
CA THR A 5 -9.87 3.69 -0.83
C THR A 5 -9.45 2.32 -1.36
N LEU A 6 -9.18 1.38 -0.47
CA LEU A 6 -8.84 -0.01 -0.81
C LEU A 6 -9.89 -0.95 -0.21
N THR A 7 -10.48 -1.77 -1.05
CA THR A 7 -11.34 -2.89 -0.65
C THR A 7 -10.53 -4.16 -0.80
N LEU A 8 -10.40 -4.90 0.30
CA LEU A 8 -9.71 -6.20 0.37
C LEU A 8 -10.69 -7.36 0.64
N LEU A 9 -11.92 -7.04 1.06
CA LEU A 9 -12.99 -7.99 1.34
C LEU A 9 -13.72 -8.33 0.04
N GLY A 10 -13.53 -9.56 -0.46
CA GLY A 10 -14.12 -10.03 -1.72
C GLY A 10 -13.22 -9.88 -2.96
N GLY A 11 -12.00 -9.35 -2.80
CA GLY A 11 -11.03 -9.14 -3.86
C GLY A 11 -10.23 -7.85 -3.63
N PHE A 12 -9.15 -7.65 -4.38
CA PHE A 12 -8.44 -6.38 -4.36
C PHE A 12 -9.11 -5.37 -5.30
N SER A 13 -9.61 -4.28 -4.75
CA SER A 13 -10.11 -3.13 -5.52
C SER A 13 -9.59 -1.84 -4.90
N GLY A 14 -9.02 -0.95 -5.70
CA GLY A 14 -8.61 0.37 -5.25
C GLY A 14 -9.37 1.46 -6.00
N ARG A 15 -9.64 2.58 -5.33
CA ARG A 15 -10.29 3.75 -5.93
C ARG A 15 -9.60 5.02 -5.45
N LEU A 16 -9.36 5.92 -6.39
CA LEU A 16 -8.80 7.25 -6.13
C LEU A 16 -9.93 8.24 -5.79
N ASP A 17 -9.57 9.35 -5.15
CA ASP A 17 -10.47 10.49 -4.85
C ASP A 17 -11.14 11.05 -6.10
N SER A 18 -10.45 11.01 -7.24
CA SER A 18 -10.99 11.38 -8.54
C SER A 18 -12.13 10.46 -9.01
N GLY A 19 -12.49 9.43 -8.23
CA GLY A 19 -13.46 8.41 -8.58
C GLY A 19 -12.90 7.31 -9.47
N LEU A 20 -11.68 7.50 -9.99
CA LEU A 20 -11.02 6.56 -10.90
C LEU A 20 -10.63 5.27 -10.17
N PRO A 21 -10.88 4.10 -10.77
CA PRO A 21 -10.40 2.83 -10.23
C PRO A 21 -8.87 2.78 -10.34
N LEU A 22 -8.22 2.39 -9.25
CA LEU A 22 -6.79 2.10 -9.21
C LEU A 22 -6.56 0.73 -9.85
N ILE A 23 -6.21 0.73 -11.12
CA ILE A 23 -5.85 -0.49 -11.86
C ILE A 23 -4.36 -0.75 -11.66
N LEU A 24 -4.04 -1.83 -10.95
CA LEU A 24 -2.68 -2.35 -10.86
C LEU A 24 -2.50 -3.51 -11.85
N PRO A 25 -1.40 -3.56 -12.61
CA PRO A 25 -1.22 -4.51 -13.71
C PRO A 25 -0.99 -5.95 -13.23
N THR A 26 -0.62 -6.15 -11.96
CA THR A 26 -0.31 -7.49 -11.44
C THR A 26 -0.96 -7.75 -10.08
N ARG A 27 -1.41 -8.99 -9.86
CA ARG A 27 -1.89 -9.44 -8.54
C ARG A 27 -0.83 -9.29 -7.44
N LYS A 28 0.46 -9.39 -7.76
CA LYS A 28 1.55 -9.14 -6.81
C LYS A 28 1.65 -7.67 -6.40
N SER A 29 1.46 -6.73 -7.34
CA SER A 29 1.36 -5.30 -7.02
C SER A 29 0.14 -5.00 -6.15
N GLN A 30 -0.99 -5.64 -6.43
CA GLN A 30 -2.20 -5.54 -5.62
C GLN A 30 -1.96 -6.02 -4.18
N GLY A 31 -1.43 -7.24 -4.02
CA GLY A 31 -1.05 -7.77 -2.71
C GLY A 31 -0.05 -6.86 -1.99
N LEU A 32 0.98 -6.39 -2.69
CA LEU A 32 1.96 -5.45 -2.13
C LEU A 32 1.31 -4.17 -1.61
N LEU A 33 0.39 -3.55 -2.36
CA LEU A 33 -0.30 -2.34 -1.89
C LEU A 33 -1.17 -2.64 -0.66
N ALA A 34 -1.85 -3.78 -0.63
CA ALA A 34 -2.62 -4.22 0.53
C ALA A 34 -1.72 -4.38 1.78
N PHE A 35 -0.53 -4.96 1.63
CA PHE A 35 0.44 -5.09 2.71
C PHE A 35 0.98 -3.74 3.20
N LEU A 36 1.22 -2.79 2.28
CA LEU A 36 1.69 -1.44 2.60
C LEU A 36 0.61 -0.58 3.28
N ALA A 37 -0.68 -0.89 3.07
CA ALA A 37 -1.80 -0.17 3.68
C ALA A 37 -1.96 -0.45 5.19
N GLY A 38 -1.51 -1.61 5.66
CA GLY A 38 -1.60 -1.99 7.06
C GLY A 38 -0.51 -1.35 7.93
N VAL A 39 0.75 -1.68 7.63
CA VAL A 39 1.93 -1.26 8.41
C VAL A 39 3.17 -1.10 7.52
N THR A 40 4.13 -0.31 7.98
CA THR A 40 5.44 -0.17 7.34
C THR A 40 6.20 -1.49 7.38
N HIS A 41 6.74 -1.90 6.25
CA HIS A 41 7.50 -3.15 6.15
C HIS A 41 8.88 -2.94 5.52
N PRO A 42 9.91 -3.66 5.99
CA PRO A 42 11.20 -3.68 5.32
C PRO A 42 11.08 -4.37 3.97
N ARG A 43 11.83 -3.85 2.99
CA ARG A 43 11.82 -4.34 1.60
C ARG A 43 12.20 -5.81 1.53
N ASP A 44 13.18 -6.24 2.33
CA ASP A 44 13.62 -7.64 2.33
C ASP A 44 12.50 -8.59 2.76
N LYS A 45 11.67 -8.19 3.74
CA LYS A 45 10.52 -8.99 4.20
C LYS A 45 9.41 -9.04 3.14
N LEU A 46 9.12 -7.92 2.49
CA LEU A 46 8.15 -7.88 1.37
C LEU A 46 8.63 -8.73 0.19
N ALA A 47 9.92 -8.69 -0.12
CA ALA A 47 10.53 -9.51 -1.15
C ALA A 47 10.42 -11.01 -0.81
N ALA A 48 10.71 -11.39 0.43
CA ALA A 48 10.60 -12.78 0.88
C ALA A 48 9.14 -13.27 0.94
N LEU A 49 8.19 -12.42 1.34
CA LEU A 49 6.79 -12.82 1.49
C LEU A 49 6.07 -12.96 0.15
N LEU A 50 6.37 -12.07 -0.81
CA LEU A 50 5.72 -12.06 -2.13
C LEU A 50 6.52 -12.81 -3.21
N TRP A 51 7.84 -12.96 -3.06
CA TRP A 51 8.74 -13.58 -4.02
C TRP A 51 9.75 -14.54 -3.36
N GLY A 52 9.43 -15.13 -2.20
CA GLY A 52 10.33 -16.03 -1.47
C GLY A 52 10.77 -17.28 -2.25
N GLU A 53 10.02 -17.67 -3.27
CA GLU A 53 10.34 -18.78 -4.18
C GLU A 53 11.46 -18.42 -5.19
N MET A 54 11.81 -17.14 -5.30
CA MET A 54 12.84 -16.64 -6.23
C MET A 54 14.16 -16.33 -5.50
N PRO A 55 15.30 -16.38 -6.21
CA PRO A 55 16.58 -15.93 -5.66
C PRO A 55 16.46 -14.51 -5.09
N ARG A 56 17.03 -14.27 -3.90
CA ARG A 56 16.92 -12.98 -3.17
C ARG A 56 17.28 -11.75 -4.01
N ARG A 57 18.23 -11.89 -4.95
CA ARG A 57 18.63 -10.83 -5.90
C ARG A 57 17.47 -10.44 -6.83
N ASP A 58 16.74 -11.42 -7.34
CA ASP A 58 15.61 -11.19 -8.23
C ASP A 58 14.38 -10.69 -7.47
N GLY A 59 14.16 -11.17 -6.24
CA GLY A 59 13.08 -10.70 -5.38
C GLY A 59 13.14 -9.19 -5.13
N ARG A 60 14.31 -8.64 -4.81
CA ARG A 60 14.49 -7.18 -4.63
C ARG A 60 14.28 -6.38 -5.91
N ALA A 61 14.74 -6.89 -7.06
CA ALA A 61 14.52 -6.24 -8.34
C ALA A 61 13.02 -6.18 -8.70
N ARG A 62 12.29 -7.28 -8.49
CA ARG A 62 10.84 -7.35 -8.74
C ARG A 62 10.04 -6.51 -7.76
N LEU A 63 10.44 -6.45 -6.49
CA LEU A 63 9.84 -5.54 -5.51
C LEU A 63 9.97 -4.10 -5.98
N ARG A 64 11.17 -3.66 -6.41
CA ARG A 64 11.35 -2.30 -6.94
C ARG A 64 10.47 -2.02 -8.14
N GLN A 65 10.36 -2.95 -9.08
CA GLN A 65 9.46 -2.82 -10.22
C GLN A 65 7.98 -2.72 -9.80
N ALA A 66 7.56 -3.54 -8.84
CA ALA A 66 6.18 -3.51 -8.32
C ALA A 66 5.88 -2.20 -7.59
N VAL A 67 6.80 -1.72 -6.74
CA VAL A 67 6.71 -0.41 -6.07
C VAL A 67 6.65 0.72 -7.09
N PHE A 68 7.47 0.65 -8.15
CA PHE A 68 7.46 1.65 -9.21
C PHE A 68 6.13 1.67 -9.99
N ALA A 69 5.59 0.50 -10.32
CA ALA A 69 4.29 0.38 -10.96
C ALA A 69 3.16 0.95 -10.07
N ILE A 70 3.21 0.67 -8.77
CA ILE A 70 2.27 1.23 -7.78
C ILE A 70 2.42 2.74 -7.70
N ARG A 71 3.65 3.27 -7.60
CA ARG A 71 3.93 4.72 -7.60
C ARG A 71 3.38 5.40 -8.85
N ARG A 72 3.48 4.74 -10.01
CA ARG A 72 2.96 5.27 -11.27
C ARG A 72 1.43 5.26 -11.30
N ALA A 73 0.80 4.20 -10.80
CA ALA A 73 -0.65 4.12 -10.70
C ALA A 73 -1.21 5.12 -9.67
N LEU A 74 -0.41 5.46 -8.66
CA LEU A 74 -0.72 6.45 -7.64
C LEU A 74 -0.07 7.81 -7.92
N ALA A 75 0.36 8.10 -9.16
CA ALA A 75 1.01 9.36 -9.47
C ALA A 75 0.10 10.58 -9.22
N ASP A 76 -1.21 10.41 -9.41
CA ASP A 76 -2.24 11.39 -9.05
C ASP A 76 -2.46 11.53 -7.54
N VAL A 77 -2.01 10.55 -6.76
CA VAL A 77 -2.06 10.56 -5.29
C VAL A 77 -0.67 10.89 -4.77
N SER A 78 -0.33 12.17 -4.76
CA SER A 78 0.97 12.62 -4.26
C SER A 78 0.84 13.28 -2.88
N PRO A 79 1.66 12.88 -1.87
CA PRO A 79 2.54 11.70 -1.83
C PRO A 79 1.79 10.46 -1.29
N ALA A 80 1.67 9.39 -2.07
CA ALA A 80 1.06 8.13 -1.59
C ALA A 80 2.05 7.16 -0.95
N LEU A 81 3.31 7.10 -1.42
CA LEU A 81 4.33 6.17 -0.91
C LEU A 81 5.55 6.92 -0.38
N VAL A 82 5.99 6.51 0.81
CA VAL A 82 7.23 6.96 1.46
C VAL A 82 8.25 5.81 1.40
N LEU A 83 9.39 6.08 0.79
CA LEU A 83 10.54 5.17 0.78
C LEU A 83 11.57 5.70 1.78
N GLU A 84 11.65 5.08 2.95
CA GLU A 84 12.58 5.48 4.01
C GLU A 84 13.71 4.46 4.12
N GLY A 85 14.93 4.81 3.70
CA GLY A 85 16.08 3.88 3.76
C GLY A 85 15.82 2.58 2.99
N ASP A 86 15.61 1.47 3.73
CA ASP A 86 15.25 0.13 3.20
C ASP A 86 13.80 -0.30 3.51
N THR A 87 12.96 0.59 4.02
CA THR A 87 11.53 0.33 4.19
C THR A 87 10.71 0.98 3.07
N VAL A 88 9.50 0.47 2.90
CA VAL A 88 8.45 1.08 2.07
C VAL A 88 7.21 1.19 2.93
N ALA A 89 6.62 2.38 2.95
CA ALA A 89 5.39 2.68 3.66
C ALA A 89 4.45 3.47 2.76
N LEU A 90 3.16 3.43 3.08
CA LEU A 90 2.26 4.49 2.62
C LEU A 90 2.54 5.76 3.42
N ASP A 91 2.32 6.89 2.77
CA ASP A 91 2.33 8.17 3.46
C ASP A 91 1.33 8.18 4.64
N ARG A 92 1.67 8.89 5.71
CA ARG A 92 0.90 8.91 6.95
C ARG A 92 -0.53 9.42 6.75
N GLU A 93 -0.72 10.43 5.89
CA GLU A 93 -2.04 10.98 5.59
C GLU A 93 -2.87 9.98 4.78
N THR A 94 -2.24 9.35 3.78
CA THR A 94 -2.88 8.32 2.94
C THR A 94 -3.27 7.10 3.78
N ALA A 95 -2.38 6.64 4.66
CA ALA A 95 -2.63 5.50 5.55
C ALA A 95 -3.72 5.79 6.59
N ALA A 96 -3.76 7.00 7.16
CA ALA A 96 -4.81 7.39 8.11
C ALA A 96 -6.20 7.41 7.46
N LYS A 97 -6.32 7.92 6.23
CA LYS A 97 -7.57 7.88 5.45
C LYS A 97 -7.99 6.47 5.08
N LEU A 98 -7.05 5.61 4.68
CA LEU A 98 -7.37 4.20 4.41
C LEU A 98 -7.93 3.49 5.63
N ARG A 99 -7.41 3.78 6.83
CA ARG A 99 -7.93 3.22 8.08
C ARG A 99 -9.35 3.69 8.39
N ARG A 100 -9.65 4.97 8.12
CA ARG A 100 -11.03 5.55 8.16
C ARG A 100 -11.99 4.74 7.30
N GLU A 101 -11.62 4.57 6.04
CA GLU A 101 -12.49 3.92 5.05
C GLU A 101 -12.62 2.41 5.25
N MET A 102 -11.56 1.74 5.71
CA MET A 102 -11.59 0.30 5.99
C MET A 102 -12.27 -0.05 7.33
N GLY A 103 -12.71 0.94 8.11
CA GLY A 103 -13.25 0.71 9.46
C GLY A 103 -12.23 0.11 10.43
N LEU A 104 -10.93 0.22 10.13
CA LEU A 104 -9.84 -0.24 11.00
C LEU A 104 -9.43 0.80 12.03
N GLU A 105 -10.13 1.93 12.08
CA GLU A 105 -10.09 2.81 13.23
C GLU A 105 -11.09 2.35 14.27
N HIS A 106 -10.56 1.87 15.39
CA HIS A 106 -11.33 1.86 16.63
C HIS A 106 -11.78 3.30 16.91
N PRO A 107 -13.09 3.59 16.92
CA PRO A 107 -13.56 4.87 17.39
C PRO A 107 -13.21 4.96 18.88
N SER A 108 -12.46 6.00 19.23
CA SER A 108 -12.52 6.62 20.54
C SER A 108 -12.11 5.74 21.74
N LEU A 109 -10.84 5.87 22.13
CA LEU A 109 -10.56 6.09 23.55
C LEU A 109 -10.55 7.61 23.81
N HIS A 110 -11.75 8.18 23.65
CA HIS A 110 -12.15 9.35 24.40
C HIS A 110 -12.95 8.84 25.61
N ARG A 111 -12.26 8.70 26.74
CA ARG A 111 -12.77 8.55 28.09
C ARG A 111 -11.55 8.84 28.97
N GLY A 112 -11.41 9.94 29.67
CA GLY A 112 -12.36 10.81 30.36
C GLY A 112 -11.71 11.10 31.71
N GLY A 113 -11.72 12.37 32.16
CA GLY A 113 -11.14 12.81 33.42
C GLY A 113 -10.19 13.98 33.25
#